data_AF-A0A0G4GHT8-F1
#
_entry.id   AF-A0A0G4GHT8-F1
#
_cell.length_a   1.000
_cell.length_b   1.000
_cell.length_c   1.000
_cell.angle_alpha   90.00
_cell.angle_beta   90.00
_cell.angle_gamma   90.00
#
_symmetry.space_group_name_H-M   'P 1'
#
loop_
_entity.id
_entity.type
_entity.pdbx_description
1 polymer ?
#
loop_
_entity_poly.entity_id
_entity_poly.type
_entity_poly.pdbx_seq_one_letter_code
_entity_poly.pdbx_strand_id
1 'polypeptide(L)'
;MTVWMCCCPVMSVKVTGLPPHAQPLSPQEKNDLLAYLQGNWKIQPIQVPGYQKNMILYENAMVSGGQYTLTGGFHNETRSTGGENSHTYQVTVANKPKTYDIVPFRSRTTGFIYVDNIGSCISDVETGQVTLIPAVPGAKLLWQREWKRGGFDQPASAIPPPYSLFGHVAPTQQGMPMKSPSHAPQPQTIQVNIIGATGQGTPPAAAEPPKYDSGPLVPPAYSSEIRLANSGGAIPDNFMSDSR
;
A
#
# COMPACT_ATOMS: atom_id res chain seq x y z
N MET A 1 0.18 -51.46 17.99
CA MET A 1 1.05 -50.47 17.35
C MET A 1 0.28 -49.16 17.34
N THR A 2 0.59 -48.26 18.29
CA THR A 2 -0.24 -47.09 18.60
C THR A 2 0.30 -45.88 17.87
N VAL A 3 -0.42 -45.41 16.85
CA VAL A 3 -0.05 -44.21 16.08
C VAL A 3 -0.33 -42.98 16.95
N TRP A 4 0.73 -42.39 17.49
CA TRP A 4 0.67 -41.08 18.14
C TRP A 4 0.40 -40.02 17.08
N MET A 5 -0.87 -39.67 16.90
CA MET A 5 -1.29 -38.48 16.17
C MET A 5 -0.77 -37.27 16.96
N CYS A 6 0.35 -36.72 16.52
CA CYS A 6 0.95 -35.53 17.13
C CYS A 6 0.02 -34.35 16.83
N CYS A 7 -0.82 -33.97 17.82
CA CYS A 7 -1.62 -32.76 17.82
C CYS A 7 -0.71 -31.54 17.91
N CYS A 8 0.05 -31.24 16.86
CA CYS A 8 0.70 -29.95 16.73
C CYS A 8 -0.41 -28.90 16.74
N PRO A 9 -0.46 -27.98 17.73
CA PRO A 9 -1.44 -26.92 17.73
C PRO A 9 -1.18 -26.08 16.48
N VAL A 10 -2.05 -26.26 15.48
CA VAL A 10 -2.09 -25.38 14.32
C VAL A 10 -2.35 -24.01 14.92
N MET A 11 -1.36 -23.11 14.85
CA MET A 11 -1.52 -21.74 15.31
C MET A 11 -2.60 -21.10 14.42
N SER A 12 -3.86 -21.23 14.83
CA SER A 12 -4.98 -20.54 14.20
C SER A 12 -4.70 -19.06 14.41
N VAL A 13 -4.28 -18.37 13.35
CA VAL A 13 -4.12 -16.92 13.36
C VAL A 13 -5.49 -16.34 13.68
N LYS A 14 -5.70 -15.97 14.94
CA LYS A 14 -6.95 -15.38 15.39
C LYS A 14 -7.05 -14.00 14.76
N VAL A 15 -7.91 -13.89 13.75
CA VAL A 15 -8.39 -12.63 13.22
C VAL A 15 -9.02 -11.87 14.39
N THR A 16 -8.60 -10.62 14.62
CA THR A 16 -9.03 -9.83 15.79
C THR A 16 -10.52 -9.48 15.75
N GLY A 17 -11.09 -9.32 14.56
CA GLY A 17 -12.46 -8.87 14.38
C GLY A 17 -12.66 -7.41 14.80
N LEU A 18 -13.89 -6.93 14.67
CA LEU A 18 -14.28 -5.62 15.20
C LEU A 18 -14.51 -5.69 16.72
N PRO A 19 -14.09 -4.68 17.49
CA PRO A 19 -14.42 -4.62 18.91
C PRO A 19 -15.94 -4.43 19.11
N PRO A 20 -16.53 -4.89 20.24
CA PRO A 20 -17.98 -4.81 20.49
C PRO A 20 -18.57 -3.39 20.46
N HIS A 21 -17.73 -2.37 20.64
CA HIS A 21 -18.12 -0.95 20.65
C HIS A 21 -17.76 -0.21 19.35
N ALA A 22 -17.39 -0.94 18.30
CA ALA A 22 -17.21 -0.38 16.96
C ALA A 22 -18.56 0.01 16.37
N GLN A 23 -18.62 1.20 15.77
CA GLN A 23 -19.81 1.67 15.06
C GLN A 23 -19.43 2.18 13.67
N PRO A 24 -20.32 2.00 12.66
CA PRO A 24 -20.08 2.56 11.34
C PRO A 24 -19.83 4.06 11.43
N LEU A 25 -18.91 4.58 10.63
CA LEU A 25 -18.76 6.02 10.46
C LEU A 25 -20.03 6.63 9.86
N SER A 26 -20.30 7.90 10.21
CA SER A 26 -21.36 8.65 9.51
C SER A 26 -21.01 8.78 8.02
N PRO A 27 -22.00 9.00 7.13
CA PRO A 27 -21.74 9.13 5.70
C PRO A 27 -20.71 10.20 5.35
N GLN A 28 -20.73 11.34 6.06
CA GLN A 28 -19.76 12.42 5.86
C GLN A 28 -18.35 11.98 6.25
N GLU A 29 -18.18 11.43 7.46
CA GLU A 29 -16.88 10.96 7.94
C GLU A 29 -16.29 9.86 7.06
N LYS A 30 -17.15 8.96 6.56
CA LYS A 30 -16.77 7.94 5.58
C LYS A 30 -16.24 8.59 4.30
N ASN A 31 -16.95 9.58 3.75
CA ASN A 31 -16.53 10.25 2.52
C ASN A 31 -15.21 11.02 2.71
N ASP A 32 -15.03 11.69 3.85
CA ASP A 32 -13.79 12.41 4.17
C ASP A 32 -12.59 11.44 4.27
N LEU A 33 -12.80 10.28 4.92
CA LEU A 33 -11.78 9.22 4.98
C LEU A 33 -11.45 8.68 3.58
N LEU A 34 -12.46 8.35 2.78
CA LEU A 34 -12.27 7.79 1.44
C LEU A 34 -11.58 8.79 0.49
N ALA A 35 -11.95 10.07 0.56
CA ALA A 35 -11.32 11.14 -0.21
C ALA A 35 -9.82 11.23 0.12
N TYR A 36 -9.45 11.19 1.41
CA TYR A 36 -8.05 11.18 1.83
C TYR A 36 -7.29 9.93 1.37
N LEU A 37 -7.93 8.76 1.46
CA LEU A 37 -7.33 7.48 1.05
C LEU A 37 -7.22 7.32 -0.47
N GLN A 38 -7.99 8.05 -1.28
CA GLN A 38 -8.08 7.88 -2.74
C GLN A 38 -6.72 7.89 -3.47
N GLY A 39 -6.48 6.96 -4.39
CA GLY A 39 -5.30 6.93 -5.27
C GLY A 39 -4.26 5.86 -4.90
N ASN A 40 -3.03 6.02 -5.38
CA ASN A 40 -1.97 5.03 -5.26
C ASN A 40 -1.14 5.20 -3.97
N TRP A 41 -0.73 4.07 -3.40
CA TRP A 41 0.07 3.94 -2.19
C TRP A 41 1.13 2.84 -2.36
N LYS A 42 2.31 3.06 -1.78
CA LYS A 42 3.32 2.02 -1.57
C LYS A 42 3.17 1.42 -0.19
N ILE A 43 3.23 0.10 -0.10
CA ILE A 43 3.12 -0.66 1.12
C ILE A 43 4.54 -1.03 1.57
N GLN A 44 4.87 -0.73 2.82
CA GLN A 44 6.12 -1.15 3.45
C GLN A 44 5.80 -1.86 4.77
N PRO A 45 6.25 -3.10 4.98
CA PRO A 45 6.12 -3.73 6.28
C PRO A 45 7.02 -3.03 7.30
N ILE A 46 6.44 -2.56 8.41
CA ILE A 46 7.20 -2.00 9.54
C ILE A 46 7.56 -3.13 10.50
N GLN A 47 6.57 -3.96 10.81
CA GLN A 47 6.70 -5.07 11.73
C GLN A 47 5.84 -6.21 11.22
N VAL A 48 6.39 -7.41 11.09
CA VAL A 48 5.61 -8.62 10.77
C VAL A 48 6.17 -9.75 11.63
N PRO A 49 5.48 -10.14 12.71
CA PRO A 49 5.93 -11.21 13.58
C PRO A 49 6.04 -12.50 12.79
N GLY A 50 7.20 -13.16 12.87
CA GLY A 50 7.42 -14.41 12.19
C GLY A 50 7.32 -14.30 10.67
N TYR A 51 7.86 -13.24 10.06
CA TYR A 51 7.96 -13.08 8.61
C TYR A 51 8.53 -14.36 7.97
N GLN A 52 7.63 -15.21 7.49
CA GLN A 52 8.00 -16.44 6.81
C GLN A 52 8.22 -16.11 5.34
N LYS A 53 9.21 -16.76 4.71
CA LYS A 53 9.51 -16.64 3.27
C LYS A 53 8.29 -16.91 2.36
N ASN A 54 7.19 -17.43 2.89
CA ASN A 54 5.98 -17.78 2.14
C ASN A 54 4.82 -16.79 2.37
N MET A 55 5.02 -15.72 3.14
CA MET A 55 3.96 -14.74 3.37
C MET A 55 3.73 -13.90 2.10
N ILE A 56 2.48 -13.81 1.68
CA ILE A 56 2.07 -12.95 0.57
C ILE A 56 2.21 -11.50 1.03
N LEU A 57 3.26 -10.82 0.56
CA LEU A 57 3.46 -9.39 0.79
C LEU A 57 3.14 -8.62 -0.48
N TYR A 58 2.14 -7.75 -0.40
CA TYR A 58 1.84 -6.79 -1.46
C TYR A 58 2.69 -5.53 -1.29
N GLU A 59 3.03 -4.88 -2.41
CA GLU A 59 3.90 -3.70 -2.44
C GLU A 59 3.14 -2.42 -2.76
N ASN A 60 1.94 -2.54 -3.32
CA ASN A 60 1.14 -1.42 -3.77
C ASN A 60 -0.31 -1.59 -3.32
N ALA A 61 -0.95 -0.48 -2.98
CA ALA A 61 -2.39 -0.39 -2.81
C ALA A 61 -2.93 0.74 -3.70
N MET A 62 -4.03 0.49 -4.39
CA MET A 62 -4.79 1.52 -5.09
C MET A 62 -6.17 1.62 -4.46
N VAL A 63 -6.51 2.79 -3.93
CA VAL A 63 -7.84 3.07 -3.37
C VAL A 63 -8.67 3.79 -4.42
N SER A 64 -9.87 3.28 -4.69
CA SER A 64 -10.82 3.92 -5.60
C SER A 64 -12.25 3.78 -5.09
N GLY A 65 -12.91 4.92 -4.88
CA GLY A 65 -14.27 4.96 -4.38
C GLY A 65 -14.34 4.42 -2.95
N GLY A 66 -14.88 3.22 -2.79
CA GLY A 66 -15.01 2.54 -1.51
C GLY A 66 -14.21 1.24 -1.40
N GLN A 67 -13.22 1.03 -2.27
CA GLN A 67 -12.44 -0.21 -2.35
C GLN A 67 -10.94 0.08 -2.38
N TYR A 68 -10.14 -0.87 -1.91
CA TYR A 68 -8.70 -0.88 -2.15
C TYR A 68 -8.27 -2.18 -2.81
N THR A 69 -7.38 -2.06 -3.79
CA THR A 69 -6.79 -3.18 -4.52
C THR A 69 -5.31 -3.28 -4.19
N LEU A 70 -4.90 -4.42 -3.63
CA LEU A 70 -3.52 -4.76 -3.35
C LEU A 70 -2.87 -5.43 -4.57
N THR A 71 -1.69 -4.96 -4.97
CA THR A 71 -0.93 -5.49 -6.13
C THR A 71 0.58 -5.53 -5.87
N GLY A 72 1.32 -6.19 -6.78
CA GLY A 72 2.77 -6.33 -6.71
C GLY A 72 3.23 -7.35 -5.67
N GLY A 73 4.56 -7.45 -5.51
CA GLY A 73 5.20 -8.46 -4.69
C GLY A 73 5.12 -9.89 -5.26
N PHE A 74 5.83 -10.78 -4.58
CA PHE A 74 5.95 -12.19 -4.93
C PHE A 74 5.79 -13.05 -3.68
N HIS A 75 5.36 -14.29 -3.85
CA HIS A 75 5.36 -15.31 -2.79
C HIS A 75 5.90 -16.64 -3.34
N ASN A 76 6.32 -17.52 -2.44
CA ASN A 76 6.70 -18.87 -2.82
C ASN A 76 5.47 -19.78 -2.81
N GLU A 77 5.25 -20.48 -3.91
CA GLU A 77 4.23 -21.51 -4.08
C GLU A 77 4.92 -22.88 -4.12
N THR A 78 4.41 -23.86 -3.37
CA THR A 78 4.88 -25.25 -3.46
C THR A 78 4.19 -25.92 -4.64
N ARG A 79 4.96 -26.41 -5.60
CA ARG A 79 4.45 -27.20 -6.73
C ARG A 79 4.89 -28.65 -6.60
N SER A 80 4.01 -29.54 -7.03
CA SER A 80 4.26 -30.96 -7.17
C SER A 80 4.31 -31.31 -8.65
N THR A 81 5.29 -32.12 -9.05
CA THR A 81 5.47 -32.56 -10.45
C THR A 81 4.42 -33.57 -10.92
N GLY A 82 3.60 -34.13 -10.02
CA GLY A 82 2.65 -35.21 -10.33
C GLY A 82 3.33 -36.52 -10.76
N GLY A 83 2.68 -37.66 -10.53
CA GLY A 83 3.18 -38.99 -10.92
C GLY A 83 3.83 -39.81 -9.79
N GLU A 84 4.26 -41.03 -10.12
CA GLU A 84 4.75 -42.05 -9.18
C GLU A 84 6.03 -41.63 -8.43
N ASN A 85 6.80 -40.69 -9.00
CA ASN A 85 7.99 -40.07 -8.39
C ASN A 85 7.77 -38.56 -8.14
N SER A 86 6.68 -38.23 -7.45
CA SER A 86 6.33 -36.84 -7.17
C SER A 86 7.39 -36.14 -6.32
N HIS A 87 8.01 -35.09 -6.86
CA HIS A 87 8.88 -34.17 -6.13
C HIS A 87 8.16 -32.85 -5.87
N THR A 88 8.26 -32.35 -4.64
CA THR A 88 7.81 -31.02 -4.25
C THR A 88 8.95 -30.01 -4.34
N TYR A 89 8.71 -28.87 -4.97
CA TYR A 89 9.66 -27.77 -5.07
C TYR A 89 8.96 -26.44 -4.84
N GLN A 90 9.72 -25.42 -4.42
CA GLN A 90 9.20 -24.07 -4.23
C GLN A 90 9.47 -23.24 -5.48
N VAL A 91 8.48 -22.49 -5.94
CA VAL A 91 8.62 -21.51 -7.03
C VAL A 91 8.16 -20.14 -6.56
N THR A 92 8.92 -19.11 -6.90
CA THR A 92 8.50 -17.73 -6.68
C THR A 92 7.48 -17.35 -7.76
N VAL A 93 6.30 -16.91 -7.33
CA VAL A 93 5.19 -16.50 -8.20
C VAL A 93 4.74 -15.09 -7.83
N ALA A 94 4.33 -14.32 -8.85
CA ALA A 94 3.77 -13.00 -8.64
C ALA A 94 2.42 -13.10 -7.89
N ASN A 95 2.16 -12.15 -7.00
CA ASN A 95 0.88 -12.11 -6.31
C ASN A 95 -0.25 -11.77 -7.29
N LYS A 96 -1.36 -12.48 -7.18
CA LYS A 96 -2.60 -12.07 -7.85
C LYS A 96 -3.19 -10.84 -7.16
N PRO A 97 -3.66 -9.83 -7.89
CA PRO A 97 -4.38 -8.70 -7.31
C PRO A 97 -5.52 -9.13 -6.41
N LYS A 98 -5.72 -8.43 -5.29
CA LYS A 98 -6.85 -8.65 -4.38
C LYS A 98 -7.53 -7.34 -4.07
N THR A 99 -8.86 -7.33 -4.18
CA THR A 99 -9.69 -6.15 -3.93
C THR A 99 -10.54 -6.40 -2.69
N TYR A 100 -10.63 -5.37 -1.85
CA TYR A 100 -11.39 -5.40 -0.61
C TYR A 100 -12.24 -4.14 -0.50
N ASP A 101 -13.43 -4.28 0.08
CA ASP A 101 -14.29 -3.14 0.42
C ASP A 101 -13.76 -2.41 1.66
N ILE A 102 -13.82 -1.09 1.64
CA ILE A 102 -13.58 -0.22 2.79
C ILE A 102 -14.92 0.02 3.47
N VAL A 103 -15.11 -0.64 4.61
CA VAL A 103 -16.31 -0.49 5.45
C VAL A 103 -15.83 0.07 6.78
N PRO A 104 -15.79 1.41 6.95
CA PRO A 104 -15.09 1.98 8.07
C PRO A 104 -15.94 2.03 9.34
N PHE A 105 -15.34 1.65 10.46
CA PHE A 105 -15.95 1.71 11.80
C PHE A 105 -15.05 2.50 12.74
N ARG A 106 -15.64 3.27 13.66
CA ARG A 106 -14.93 3.90 14.78
C ARG A 106 -15.18 3.14 16.07
N SER A 107 -14.11 2.81 16.79
CA SER A 107 -14.21 2.35 18.17
C SER A 107 -14.58 3.51 19.09
N ARG A 108 -15.70 3.39 19.81
CA ARG A 108 -16.10 4.39 20.81
C ARG A 108 -15.15 4.48 22.01
N THR A 109 -14.37 3.43 22.26
CA THR A 109 -13.46 3.35 23.41
C THR A 109 -12.07 3.90 23.09
N THR A 110 -11.55 3.60 21.91
CA THR A 110 -10.16 3.95 21.54
C THR A 110 -10.06 5.06 20.50
N GLY A 111 -11.16 5.41 19.83
CA GLY A 111 -11.15 6.34 18.70
C GLY A 111 -10.55 5.78 17.40
N PHE A 112 -10.00 4.56 17.42
CA PHE A 112 -9.39 3.96 16.23
C PHE A 112 -10.42 3.73 15.12
N ILE A 113 -9.95 3.93 13.88
CA ILE A 113 -10.72 3.72 12.67
C ILE A 113 -10.35 2.36 12.09
N TYR A 114 -11.30 1.43 12.12
CA TYR A 114 -11.22 0.14 11.44
C TYR A 114 -11.66 0.34 10.00
N VAL A 115 -10.96 -0.28 9.04
CA VAL A 115 -11.25 -0.13 7.60
C VAL A 115 -12.05 -1.29 7.02
N ASP A 116 -12.20 -2.37 7.79
CA ASP A 116 -12.92 -3.58 7.41
C ASP A 116 -13.59 -4.24 8.64
N ASN A 117 -14.34 -5.31 8.39
CA ASN A 117 -15.01 -6.10 9.44
C ASN A 117 -14.13 -7.20 10.06
N ILE A 118 -12.91 -7.40 9.55
CA ILE A 118 -11.98 -8.43 10.07
C ILE A 118 -11.03 -7.86 11.13
N GLY A 119 -11.00 -6.53 11.31
CA GLY A 119 -10.30 -5.88 12.40
C GLY A 119 -9.03 -5.14 11.99
N SER A 120 -8.83 -4.86 10.69
CA SER A 120 -7.73 -3.99 10.26
C SER A 120 -8.05 -2.54 10.64
N CYS A 121 -7.11 -1.83 11.24
CA CYS A 121 -7.32 -0.45 11.68
C CYS A 121 -6.16 0.49 11.32
N ILE A 122 -6.51 1.75 11.11
CA ILE A 122 -5.57 2.86 10.97
C ILE A 122 -5.16 3.29 12.38
N SER A 123 -3.87 3.16 12.65
CA SER A 123 -3.28 3.51 13.95
C SER A 123 -2.65 4.91 13.97
N ASP A 124 -2.21 5.39 12.81
CA ASP A 124 -1.56 6.68 12.67
C ASP A 124 -1.77 7.26 11.27
N VAL A 125 -1.87 8.58 11.19
CA VAL A 125 -2.07 9.33 9.95
C VAL A 125 -1.18 10.56 9.90
N GLU A 126 -0.54 10.73 8.76
CA GLU A 126 0.17 11.96 8.42
C GLU A 126 -0.15 12.34 6.98
N THR A 127 0.21 13.55 6.58
CA THR A 127 0.13 13.93 5.18
C THR A 127 0.93 12.94 4.33
N GLY A 128 0.25 12.27 3.40
CA GLY A 128 0.84 11.30 2.48
C GLY A 128 1.26 9.96 3.09
N GLN A 129 0.83 9.64 4.32
CA GLN A 129 1.22 8.41 5.00
C GLN A 129 0.15 7.91 5.98
N VAL A 130 -0.08 6.60 6.00
CA VAL A 130 -1.02 5.94 6.92
C VAL A 130 -0.36 4.69 7.47
N THR A 131 -0.43 4.48 8.79
CA THR A 131 0.00 3.22 9.41
C THR A 131 -1.21 2.32 9.65
N LEU A 132 -1.27 1.23 8.90
CA LEU A 132 -2.30 0.22 9.00
C LEU A 132 -1.82 -0.95 9.87
N ILE A 133 -2.61 -1.29 10.89
CA ILE A 133 -2.47 -2.53 11.65
C ILE A 133 -3.48 -3.50 11.05
N PRO A 134 -3.06 -4.51 10.25
CA PRO A 134 -3.99 -5.51 9.73
C PRO A 134 -4.54 -6.36 10.87
N ALA A 135 -5.63 -7.09 10.60
CA ALA A 135 -6.24 -8.03 11.55
C ALA A 135 -5.32 -9.16 12.05
N VAL A 136 -4.14 -9.33 11.46
CA VAL A 136 -3.11 -10.27 11.89
C VAL A 136 -2.31 -9.66 13.05
N PRO A 137 -2.34 -10.26 14.26
CA PRO A 137 -1.70 -9.67 15.43
C PRO A 137 -0.21 -9.38 15.24
N GLY A 138 0.19 -8.19 15.69
CA GLY A 138 1.58 -7.72 15.70
C GLY A 138 2.14 -7.29 14.35
N ALA A 139 1.42 -7.50 13.25
CA ALA A 139 1.79 -6.93 11.96
C ALA A 139 1.46 -5.43 11.90
N LYS A 140 2.30 -4.67 11.19
CA LYS A 140 2.16 -3.23 10.93
C LYS A 140 2.66 -2.92 9.53
N LEU A 141 1.83 -2.22 8.76
CA LEU A 141 2.10 -1.83 7.39
C LEU A 141 2.06 -0.30 7.29
N LEU A 142 3.07 0.28 6.66
CA LEU A 142 3.09 1.67 6.27
C LEU A 142 2.57 1.80 4.85
N TRP A 143 1.54 2.61 4.64
CA TRP A 143 1.09 3.03 3.33
C TRP A 143 1.62 4.44 3.10
N GLN A 144 2.42 4.65 2.06
CA GLN A 144 3.05 5.93 1.78
C GLN A 144 2.81 6.35 0.33
N ARG A 145 2.50 7.64 0.12
CA ARG A 145 2.43 8.22 -1.23
C ARG A 145 3.83 8.24 -1.86
N GLU A 146 3.89 8.07 -3.18
CA GLU A 146 5.17 8.04 -3.90
C GLU A 146 5.97 9.33 -3.76
N TRP A 147 5.31 10.49 -3.82
CA TRP A 147 5.98 11.79 -3.65
C TRP A 147 6.67 11.89 -2.27
N LYS A 148 6.00 11.47 -1.19
CA LYS A 148 6.58 11.48 0.16
C LYS A 148 7.76 10.51 0.28
N ARG A 149 7.62 9.31 -0.30
CA ARG A 149 8.69 8.31 -0.32
C ARG A 149 9.92 8.80 -1.09
N GLY A 150 9.71 9.53 -2.19
CA GLY A 150 10.79 10.09 -3.01
C GLY A 150 11.43 11.36 -2.43
N GLY A 151 10.92 11.88 -1.31
CA GLY A 151 11.38 13.14 -0.73
C GLY A 151 10.98 14.37 -1.56
N PHE A 152 9.93 14.26 -2.37
CA PHE A 152 9.39 15.37 -3.14
C PHE A 152 8.39 16.18 -2.32
N ASP A 153 8.22 17.45 -2.67
CA ASP A 153 7.21 18.32 -2.06
C ASP A 153 5.80 17.74 -2.25
N GLN A 154 4.95 18.01 -1.26
CA GLN A 154 3.54 17.64 -1.33
C GLN A 154 2.89 18.35 -2.52
N PRO A 155 2.23 17.63 -3.45
CA PRO A 155 1.46 18.24 -4.51
C PRO A 155 0.37 19.16 -3.95
N ALA A 156 0.12 20.31 -4.57
CA ALA A 156 -0.93 21.23 -4.13
C ALA A 156 -2.34 20.60 -4.10
N SER A 157 -2.56 19.55 -4.90
CA SER A 157 -3.80 18.77 -4.94
C SER A 157 -3.91 17.67 -3.87
N ALA A 158 -2.87 17.46 -3.06
CA ALA A 158 -2.88 16.40 -2.06
C ALA A 158 -3.83 16.76 -0.91
N ILE A 159 -4.81 15.88 -0.71
CA ILE A 159 -5.84 16.04 0.33
C ILE A 159 -5.20 15.86 1.72
N PRO A 160 -5.38 16.81 2.65
CA PRO A 160 -4.85 16.68 4.00
C PRO A 160 -5.57 15.56 4.77
N PRO A 161 -4.93 14.95 5.78
CA PRO A 161 -5.60 13.97 6.62
C PRO A 161 -6.80 14.60 7.36
N PRO A 162 -7.94 13.89 7.46
CA PRO A 162 -9.10 14.38 8.18
C PRO A 162 -8.89 14.16 9.69
N TYR A 163 -8.01 14.96 10.31
CA TYR A 163 -7.56 14.80 11.70
C TYR A 163 -8.70 14.75 12.72
N SER A 164 -9.82 15.41 12.45
CA SER A 164 -11.03 15.34 13.26
C SER A 164 -11.59 13.92 13.40
N LEU A 165 -11.34 13.03 12.44
CA LEU A 165 -11.77 11.63 12.50
C LEU A 165 -10.94 10.79 13.46
N PHE A 166 -9.68 11.16 13.69
CA PHE A 166 -8.71 10.34 14.41
C PHE A 166 -8.61 10.70 15.89
N GLY A 167 -9.39 11.69 16.38
CA GLY A 167 -9.67 11.99 17.78
C GLY A 167 -8.50 12.48 18.63
N HIS A 168 -7.31 11.91 18.48
CA HIS A 168 -6.14 12.10 19.33
C HIS A 168 -4.81 12.00 18.56
N VAL A 169 -4.85 11.75 17.24
CA VAL A 169 -3.67 11.65 16.38
C VAL A 169 -3.58 12.88 15.47
N ALA A 170 -3.71 14.07 16.04
CA ALA A 170 -3.04 15.20 15.41
C ALA A 170 -1.55 14.94 15.64
N PRO A 171 -0.68 14.94 14.61
CA PRO A 171 0.74 14.89 14.84
C PRO A 171 1.01 15.98 15.86
N THR A 172 1.61 15.61 16.98
CA THR A 172 2.27 16.60 17.81
C THR A 172 3.26 17.19 16.82
N GLN A 173 2.95 18.36 16.27
CA GLN A 173 3.96 19.16 15.61
C GLN A 173 4.98 19.33 16.72
N GLN A 174 6.00 18.48 16.74
CA GLN A 174 7.27 18.78 17.35
C GLN A 174 7.67 20.02 16.58
N GLY A 175 7.20 21.16 17.08
CA GLY A 175 7.60 22.45 16.59
C GLY A 175 9.10 22.37 16.67
N MET A 176 9.74 22.27 15.52
CA MET A 176 11.10 22.73 15.43
C MET A 176 11.05 24.09 16.10
N PRO A 177 11.85 24.34 17.15
CA PRO A 177 11.80 25.61 17.83
C PRO A 177 12.01 26.65 16.74
N MET A 178 10.93 27.38 16.42
CA MET A 178 11.08 28.61 15.67
C MET A 178 11.92 29.45 16.60
N LYS A 179 13.23 29.49 16.33
CA LYS A 179 14.10 30.57 16.80
C LYS A 179 13.36 31.82 16.40
N SER A 180 12.74 32.48 17.39
CA SER A 180 12.18 33.80 17.22
C SER A 180 13.27 34.63 16.54
N PRO A 181 13.01 35.27 15.39
CA PRO A 181 13.93 36.25 14.85
C PRO A 181 13.82 37.51 15.71
N SER A 182 14.31 37.45 16.94
CA SER A 182 14.71 38.63 17.69
C SER A 182 16.14 38.92 17.27
N HIS A 183 16.30 39.56 16.12
CA HIS A 183 17.40 40.47 15.78
C HIS A 183 16.92 41.19 14.52
N ALA A 184 16.61 42.47 14.66
CA ALA A 184 16.34 43.35 13.53
C ALA A 184 17.51 43.25 12.54
N PRO A 185 17.26 43.13 11.22
CA PRO A 185 18.33 43.10 10.25
C PRO A 185 19.08 44.44 10.32
N GLN A 186 20.30 44.42 10.87
CA GLN A 186 21.21 45.52 10.63
C GLN A 186 21.58 45.50 9.15
N PRO A 187 21.50 46.65 8.44
CA PRO A 187 21.90 46.73 7.06
C PRO A 187 23.41 46.48 6.98
N GLN A 188 23.80 45.28 6.55
CA GLN A 188 25.17 45.03 6.14
C GLN A 188 25.35 45.62 4.74
N THR A 189 26.02 46.77 4.69
CA THR A 189 26.53 47.38 3.47
C THR A 189 27.58 46.45 2.87
N ILE A 190 27.17 45.64 1.90
CA ILE A 190 28.10 44.86 1.08
C ILE A 190 28.78 45.86 0.12
N GLN A 191 30.03 46.21 0.39
CA GLN A 191 30.88 46.85 -0.62
C GLN A 191 31.31 45.80 -1.64
N VAL A 192 30.59 45.75 -2.77
CA VAL A 192 30.99 44.97 -3.94
C VAL A 192 32.08 45.75 -4.66
N ASN A 193 33.32 45.26 -4.58
CA ASN A 193 34.42 45.78 -5.39
C ASN A 193 34.29 45.22 -6.80
N ILE A 194 33.66 45.97 -7.70
CA ILE A 194 33.52 45.61 -9.12
C ILE A 194 34.85 45.95 -9.81
N ILE A 195 35.72 44.95 -9.94
CA ILE A 195 36.85 45.00 -10.86
C ILE A 195 36.30 44.65 -12.24
N GLY A 196 36.41 45.60 -13.17
CA GLY A 196 35.81 45.51 -14.50
C GLY A 196 36.34 44.37 -15.36
N ALA A 197 35.44 43.84 -16.18
CA ALA A 197 35.77 43.16 -17.42
C ALA A 197 34.79 43.64 -18.49
N THR A 198 35.25 44.59 -19.30
CA THR A 198 34.65 44.98 -20.57
C THR A 198 34.61 43.75 -21.49
N GLY A 199 33.41 43.28 -21.79
CA GLY A 199 33.19 42.22 -22.77
C GLY A 199 31.75 42.25 -23.26
N GLN A 200 31.50 42.99 -24.33
CA GLN A 200 30.28 42.89 -25.13
C GLN A 200 30.19 41.47 -25.70
N GLY A 201 29.37 40.62 -25.09
CA GLY A 201 28.95 39.34 -25.64
C GLY A 201 27.43 39.37 -25.78
N THR A 202 26.95 39.33 -27.02
CA THR A 202 25.53 39.14 -27.35
C THR A 202 25.02 37.83 -26.72
N PRO A 203 23.79 37.81 -26.18
CA PRO A 203 23.22 36.57 -25.64
C PRO A 203 23.03 35.54 -26.76
N PRO A 204 23.37 34.25 -26.53
CA PRO A 204 23.14 33.20 -27.51
C PRO A 204 21.64 33.01 -27.73
N ALA A 205 21.26 32.86 -29.00
CA ALA A 205 19.89 32.60 -29.42
C ALA A 205 19.34 31.32 -28.78
N ALA A 206 18.08 31.38 -28.36
CA ALA A 206 17.36 30.26 -27.77
C ALA A 206 17.40 29.05 -28.72
N ALA A 207 17.83 27.89 -28.20
CA ALA A 207 17.86 26.65 -28.95
C ALA A 207 16.43 26.25 -29.34
N GLU A 208 16.23 25.92 -30.61
CA GLU A 208 14.96 25.39 -31.11
C GLU A 208 14.61 24.06 -30.41
N PRO A 209 13.34 23.84 -30.04
CA PRO A 209 12.91 22.58 -29.45
C PRO A 209 13.07 21.43 -30.45
N PRO A 210 13.38 20.20 -29.96
CA PRO A 210 13.54 19.04 -30.81
C PRO A 210 12.25 18.73 -31.57
N LYS A 211 12.35 18.63 -32.90
CA LYS A 211 11.25 18.16 -33.76
C LYS A 211 11.08 16.66 -33.53
N TYR A 212 9.96 16.27 -32.93
CA TYR A 212 9.57 14.88 -32.83
C TYR A 212 8.93 14.45 -34.15
N ASP A 213 9.52 13.45 -34.78
CA ASP A 213 9.02 12.84 -36.01
C ASP A 213 7.77 12.02 -35.68
N SER A 214 6.60 12.51 -36.11
CA SER A 214 5.30 11.89 -35.90
C SER A 214 5.07 10.74 -36.88
N GLY A 215 5.97 9.75 -36.86
CA GLY A 215 5.79 8.50 -37.60
C GLY A 215 4.65 7.67 -36.99
N PRO A 216 3.92 6.87 -37.80
CA PRO A 216 2.88 6.01 -37.30
C PRO A 216 3.45 4.97 -36.32
N LEU A 217 2.97 5.00 -35.08
CA LEU A 217 3.26 3.99 -34.06
C LEU A 217 2.74 2.64 -34.53
N VAL A 218 3.63 1.78 -35.00
CA VAL A 218 3.33 0.36 -35.25
C VAL A 218 3.22 -0.32 -33.89
N PRO A 219 2.04 -0.81 -33.46
CA PRO A 219 1.93 -1.51 -32.19
C PRO A 219 2.74 -2.81 -32.24
N PRO A 220 3.42 -3.19 -31.15
CA PRO A 220 4.11 -4.47 -31.09
C PRO A 220 3.10 -5.62 -31.24
N ALA A 221 3.39 -6.55 -32.14
CA ALA A 221 2.59 -7.75 -32.35
C ALA A 221 2.68 -8.64 -31.09
N TYR A 222 1.61 -8.70 -30.30
CA TYR A 222 1.46 -9.67 -29.23
C TYR A 222 1.07 -11.02 -29.86
N SER A 223 1.98 -12.00 -29.80
CA SER A 223 1.70 -13.37 -30.18
C SER A 223 0.79 -14.02 -29.13
N SER A 224 -0.50 -14.14 -29.43
CA SER A 224 -1.44 -14.93 -28.63
C SER A 224 -1.41 -16.39 -29.07
N GLU A 225 -0.46 -17.17 -28.56
CA GLU A 225 -0.53 -18.64 -28.63
C GLU A 225 -0.48 -19.23 -27.22
N ILE A 226 -1.58 -19.11 -26.49
CA ILE A 226 -1.87 -20.00 -25.36
C ILE A 226 -2.70 -21.15 -25.92
N ARG A 227 -2.04 -22.27 -26.21
CA ARG A 227 -2.71 -23.54 -26.51
C ARG A 227 -3.41 -24.03 -25.23
N LEU A 228 -4.74 -23.91 -25.18
CA LEU A 228 -5.58 -24.65 -24.25
C LEU A 228 -5.53 -26.14 -24.64
N ALA A 229 -4.81 -26.94 -23.87
CA ALA A 229 -4.98 -28.38 -23.87
C ALA A 229 -6.25 -28.71 -23.07
N ASN A 230 -7.33 -29.04 -23.78
CA ASN A 230 -8.51 -29.70 -23.24
C ASN A 230 -8.12 -31.14 -22.85
N SER A 231 -7.99 -31.42 -21.55
CA SER A 231 -8.03 -32.78 -21.03
C SER A 231 -9.33 -32.96 -20.26
N GLY A 232 -10.33 -33.54 -20.93
CA GLY A 232 -11.54 -34.03 -20.30
C GLY A 232 -11.18 -35.19 -19.35
N GLY A 233 -11.32 -34.94 -18.06
CA GLY A 233 -11.32 -35.97 -17.02
C GLY A 233 -12.71 -36.07 -16.43
N ALA A 234 -13.36 -37.20 -16.65
CA ALA A 234 -14.68 -37.53 -16.13
C ALA A 234 -14.70 -37.51 -14.59
N ILE A 235 -15.75 -36.93 -14.03
CA ILE A 235 -16.08 -37.01 -12.61
C ILE A 235 -16.89 -38.30 -12.42
N PRO A 236 -16.50 -39.24 -11.55
CA PRO A 236 -17.39 -40.31 -11.14
C PRO A 236 -18.43 -39.76 -10.15
N ASP A 237 -19.68 -39.69 -10.61
CA ASP A 237 -20.86 -39.68 -9.76
C ASP A 237 -20.96 -41.04 -9.05
N ASN A 238 -20.92 -41.04 -7.71
CA ASN A 238 -21.73 -41.92 -6.84
C ASN A 238 -21.28 -41.79 -5.38
N PHE A 239 -21.90 -40.86 -4.65
CA PHE A 239 -21.98 -40.94 -3.19
C PHE A 239 -23.32 -40.34 -2.74
N MET A 240 -24.37 -41.15 -2.80
CA MET A 240 -25.63 -40.97 -2.07
C MET A 240 -26.10 -42.37 -1.68
N SER A 241 -25.88 -42.73 -0.41
CA SER A 241 -26.93 -42.84 0.61
C SER A 241 -27.67 -44.17 0.55
N ASP A 242 -27.33 -45.07 1.46
CA ASP A 242 -28.36 -45.95 2.01
C ASP A 242 -28.17 -46.05 3.53
N SER A 243 -29.18 -45.56 4.23
CA SER A 243 -29.33 -45.62 5.67
C SER A 243 -30.18 -46.85 5.98
N ARG A 244 -29.63 -47.82 6.70
CA ARG A 244 -30.37 -48.73 7.59
C ARG A 244 -29.53 -49.03 8.81
#